data_AF-A0A1Y4SWW8-F1
#
_entry.id   AF-A0A1Y4SWW8-F1
#
_cell.length_a   1.000
_cell.length_b   1.000
_cell.length_c   1.000
_cell.angle_alpha   90.00
_cell.angle_beta   90.00
_cell.angle_gamma   90.00
#
_symmetry.space_group_name_H-M   'P 1'
#
loop_
_entity.id
_entity.type
_entity.pdbx_description
1 polymer ?
#
loop_
_entity_poly.entity_id
_entity_poly.type
_entity_poly.pdbx_seq_one_letter_code
_entity_poly.pdbx_strand_id
1 'polypeptide(L)'
;MFDVFITSLTFVLIIVIAYTLKKWKVLKKQDANILATIIMNVTLPCALLTSANGISLDITIIILIIIGILSNVLMIVVGYIASRKERPILKGTYMINVSGYNIGNFILPFIQAFYPGMGVVYLCSFDIGNALMGLGITYALADHVASGENSFSLQETLKKLFSSIPFDVYLLIFLMAIFQLQFPSFVLSIATTIGAGNSFLAMMMIGLMLEVKVASHEALHVIKIIVLRIAGNLLLAGVAFMILPLPLLAKEILIMALLAPLSSVSAVFCQKIGYSGDMPATTNSLSIIISIISMFILLLIFV
;
A
#
# COMPACT_ATOMS: atom_id res chain seq x y z
N MET A 1 -3.88 13.88 -20.81
CA MET A 1 -2.52 14.41 -20.54
C MET A 1 -2.47 15.67 -19.67
N PHE A 2 -3.03 16.83 -20.06
CA PHE A 2 -2.90 18.07 -19.24
C PHE A 2 -3.54 17.93 -17.84
N ASP A 3 -4.74 17.38 -17.75
CA ASP A 3 -5.42 17.15 -16.46
C ASP A 3 -4.69 16.14 -15.57
N VAL A 4 -4.04 15.14 -16.18
CA VAL A 4 -3.19 14.16 -15.48
C VAL A 4 -1.98 14.84 -14.87
N PHE A 5 -1.34 15.73 -15.64
CA PHE A 5 -0.21 16.50 -15.18
C PHE A 5 -0.60 17.43 -14.03
N ILE A 6 -1.69 18.20 -14.17
CA ILE A 6 -2.16 19.12 -13.13
C ILE A 6 -2.54 18.37 -11.87
N THR A 7 -3.34 17.30 -11.96
CA THR A 7 -3.79 16.53 -10.79
C THR A 7 -2.61 15.86 -10.08
N SER A 8 -1.68 15.26 -10.83
CA SER A 8 -0.48 14.66 -10.25
C SER A 8 0.43 15.71 -9.60
N LEU A 9 0.58 16.88 -10.24
CA LEU A 9 1.31 18.01 -9.68
C LEU A 9 0.64 18.51 -8.39
N THR A 10 -0.69 18.59 -8.34
CA THR A 10 -1.45 18.95 -7.14
C THR A 10 -1.14 18.00 -5.99
N PHE A 11 -1.10 16.68 -6.23
CA PHE A 11 -0.72 15.71 -5.19
C PHE A 11 0.71 15.93 -4.69
N VAL A 12 1.67 16.15 -5.60
CA VAL A 12 3.06 16.48 -5.23
C VAL A 12 3.12 17.79 -4.43
N LEU A 13 2.38 18.81 -4.82
CA LEU A 13 2.33 20.09 -4.10
C LEU A 13 1.77 19.92 -2.69
N ILE A 14 0.70 19.14 -2.51
CA ILE A 14 0.14 18.84 -1.18
C ILE A 14 1.17 18.14 -0.29
N ILE A 15 1.89 17.15 -0.83
CA ILE A 15 2.99 16.47 -0.12
C ILE A 15 4.08 17.47 0.30
N VAL A 16 4.50 18.36 -0.61
CA VAL A 16 5.52 19.39 -0.33
C VAL A 16 5.03 20.38 0.73
N ILE A 17 3.76 20.80 0.67
CA ILE A 17 3.15 21.68 1.68
C ILE A 17 3.19 21.01 3.05
N ALA A 18 2.72 19.76 3.17
CA ALA A 18 2.75 19.02 4.43
C ALA A 18 4.18 18.85 4.97
N TYR A 19 5.13 18.50 4.11
CA TYR A 19 6.53 18.40 4.51
C TYR A 19 7.11 19.73 5.00
N THR A 20 6.75 20.84 4.35
CA THR A 20 7.17 22.20 4.73
C THR A 20 6.55 22.64 6.05
N LEU A 21 5.25 22.40 6.26
CA LEU A 21 4.56 22.67 7.53
C LEU A 21 5.19 21.88 8.68
N LYS A 22 5.60 20.63 8.42
CA LYS A 22 6.35 19.83 9.39
C LYS A 22 7.73 20.44 9.69
N LYS A 23 8.45 20.90 8.66
CA LYS A 23 9.77 21.56 8.82
C LYS A 23 9.68 22.85 9.65
N TRP A 24 8.59 23.61 9.47
CA TRP A 24 8.29 24.81 10.25
C TRP A 24 7.70 24.52 11.63
N LYS A 25 7.60 23.24 12.02
CA LYS A 25 7.04 22.78 13.31
C LYS A 25 5.57 23.19 13.54
N VAL A 26 4.86 23.58 12.48
CA VAL A 26 3.40 23.80 12.52
C VAL A 26 2.69 22.47 12.71
N LEU A 27 3.17 21.44 12.02
CA LEU A 27 2.75 20.04 12.17
C LEU A 27 3.94 19.17 12.60
N LYS A 28 3.65 17.98 13.09
CA LYS A 28 4.62 16.98 13.54
C LYS A 28 4.46 15.69 12.75
N LYS A 29 5.50 14.86 12.74
CA LYS A 29 5.42 13.50 12.17
C LYS A 29 4.30 12.68 12.80
N GLN A 30 4.05 12.85 14.10
CA GLN A 30 3.01 12.15 14.84
C GLN A 30 1.59 12.49 14.34
N ASP A 31 1.39 13.69 13.79
CA ASP A 31 0.09 14.11 13.23
C ASP A 31 -0.26 13.29 11.98
N ALA A 32 0.73 12.67 11.31
CA ALA A 32 0.47 11.70 10.25
C ALA A 32 -0.37 10.53 10.74
N ASN A 33 -0.21 10.08 12.00
CA ASN A 33 -1.01 9.00 12.56
C ASN A 33 -2.46 9.42 12.81
N ILE A 34 -2.68 10.70 13.17
CA ILE A 34 -4.02 11.28 13.31
C ILE A 34 -4.70 11.30 11.93
N LEU A 35 -3.99 11.77 10.90
CA LEU A 35 -4.51 11.75 9.53
C LEU A 35 -4.81 10.33 9.05
N ALA A 36 -3.90 9.36 9.26
CA ALA A 36 -4.14 7.95 8.98
C ALA A 36 -5.41 7.43 9.65
N THR A 37 -5.64 7.81 10.92
CA THR A 37 -6.84 7.40 11.66
C THR A 37 -8.10 7.97 11.03
N ILE A 38 -8.11 9.26 10.66
CA ILE A 38 -9.25 9.88 9.97
C ILE A 38 -9.48 9.21 8.61
N ILE A 39 -8.41 8.98 7.85
CA ILE A 39 -8.48 8.36 6.53
C ILE A 39 -9.11 6.98 6.65
N MET A 40 -8.48 6.08 7.41
CA MET A 40 -8.86 4.69 7.50
C MET A 40 -10.26 4.49 8.10
N ASN A 41 -10.73 5.38 8.98
CA ASN A 41 -12.01 5.19 9.65
C ASN A 41 -13.17 6.01 9.05
N VAL A 42 -12.88 7.03 8.23
CA VAL A 42 -13.90 7.98 7.77
C VAL A 42 -13.82 8.20 6.26
N THR A 43 -12.77 8.84 5.77
CA THR A 43 -12.75 9.28 4.36
C THR A 43 -12.54 8.15 3.38
N LEU A 44 -11.70 7.18 3.73
CA LEU A 44 -11.43 6.00 2.90
C LEU A 44 -12.69 5.13 2.75
N PRO A 45 -13.36 4.68 3.83
CA PRO A 45 -14.66 3.99 3.73
C PRO A 45 -15.66 4.68 2.80
N CYS A 46 -15.83 5.99 2.94
CA CYS A 46 -16.76 6.77 2.13
C CYS A 46 -16.34 6.84 0.65
N ALA A 47 -15.04 7.03 0.39
CA ALA A 47 -14.45 7.00 -0.94
C ALA A 47 -14.64 5.65 -1.65
N LEU A 48 -14.51 4.54 -0.92
CA LEU A 48 -14.69 3.20 -1.45
C LEU A 48 -16.16 2.91 -1.78
N LEU A 49 -17.06 3.28 -0.86
CA LEU A 49 -18.50 3.07 -1.02
C LEU A 49 -19.02 3.76 -2.29
N THR A 50 -18.59 5.00 -2.54
CA THR A 50 -19.01 5.74 -3.75
C THR A 50 -18.35 5.24 -5.02
N SER A 51 -17.09 4.80 -4.94
CA SER A 51 -16.38 4.30 -6.13
C SER A 51 -16.87 2.94 -6.59
N ALA A 52 -17.40 2.10 -5.69
CA ALA A 52 -17.68 0.70 -6.01
C ALA A 52 -19.17 0.29 -5.99
N ASN A 53 -20.08 1.23 -5.79
CA ASN A 53 -21.52 0.96 -5.81
C ASN A 53 -22.00 0.46 -7.19
N GLY A 54 -22.73 -0.66 -7.21
CA GLY A 54 -23.32 -1.22 -8.42
C GLY A 54 -22.35 -1.97 -9.34
N ILE A 55 -21.16 -2.31 -8.85
CA ILE A 55 -20.17 -3.08 -9.62
C ILE A 55 -20.49 -4.58 -9.62
N SER A 56 -20.36 -5.21 -10.79
CA SER A 56 -20.44 -6.67 -10.95
C SER A 56 -19.13 -7.34 -10.59
N LEU A 57 -19.22 -8.49 -9.91
CA LEU A 57 -18.06 -9.31 -9.59
C LEU A 57 -17.62 -10.13 -10.80
N ASP A 58 -16.32 -10.14 -11.07
CA ASP A 58 -15.69 -10.95 -12.10
C ASP A 58 -14.53 -11.77 -11.50
N ILE A 59 -14.14 -12.85 -12.16
CA ILE A 59 -13.03 -13.73 -11.79
C ILE A 59 -11.71 -12.94 -11.61
N THR A 60 -11.55 -11.83 -12.33
CA THR A 60 -10.44 -10.88 -12.19
C THR A 60 -10.19 -10.46 -10.74
N ILE A 61 -11.25 -10.24 -9.95
CA ILE A 61 -11.16 -9.84 -8.54
C ILE A 61 -10.45 -10.93 -7.71
N ILE A 62 -10.85 -12.19 -7.89
CA ILE A 62 -10.27 -13.33 -7.18
C ILE A 62 -8.79 -13.50 -7.57
N ILE A 63 -8.48 -13.37 -8.86
CA ILE A 63 -7.11 -13.45 -9.36
C ILE A 63 -6.23 -12.36 -8.72
N LEU A 64 -6.72 -11.13 -8.61
CA LEU A 64 -5.96 -10.03 -8.00
C LEU A 64 -5.71 -10.23 -6.51
N ILE A 65 -6.66 -10.78 -5.76
CA ILE A 65 -6.47 -11.18 -4.34
C ILE A 65 -5.32 -12.19 -4.24
N ILE A 66 -5.34 -13.23 -5.08
CA ILE A 66 -4.29 -14.26 -5.09
C ILE A 66 -2.93 -13.65 -5.43
N ILE A 67 -2.87 -12.75 -6.41
CA ILE A 67 -1.62 -12.06 -6.78
C ILE A 67 -1.11 -11.16 -5.64
N GLY A 68 -2.00 -10.51 -4.88
CA GLY A 68 -1.62 -9.75 -3.68
C GLY A 68 -0.90 -10.59 -2.63
N ILE A 69 -1.35 -11.85 -2.44
CA ILE A 69 -0.69 -12.81 -1.55
C ILE A 69 0.62 -13.31 -2.17
N LEU A 70 0.58 -13.79 -3.42
CA LEU A 70 1.74 -14.38 -4.09
C LEU A 70 2.89 -13.39 -4.26
N SER A 71 2.59 -12.13 -4.61
CA SER A 71 3.61 -11.08 -4.73
C SER A 71 4.35 -10.89 -3.41
N ASN A 72 3.64 -10.82 -2.29
CA ASN A 72 4.23 -10.77 -0.96
C ASN A 72 5.09 -12.00 -0.65
N VAL A 73 4.57 -13.22 -0.87
CA VAL A 73 5.33 -14.47 -0.63
C VAL A 73 6.61 -14.50 -1.45
N LEU A 74 6.54 -14.18 -2.74
CA LEU A 74 7.71 -14.16 -3.62
C LEU A 74 8.73 -13.12 -3.15
N MET A 75 8.28 -11.92 -2.77
CA MET A 75 9.16 -10.87 -2.28
C MET A 75 9.78 -11.18 -0.91
N ILE A 76 9.08 -11.90 -0.04
CA ILE A 76 9.64 -12.46 1.21
C ILE A 76 10.78 -13.43 0.88
N VAL A 77 10.57 -14.35 -0.06
CA VAL A 77 11.59 -15.32 -0.50
C VAL A 77 12.79 -14.60 -1.11
N VAL A 78 12.59 -13.58 -1.96
CA VAL A 78 13.66 -12.74 -2.51
C VAL A 78 14.45 -12.07 -1.38
N GLY A 79 13.76 -11.49 -0.39
CA GLY A 79 14.39 -10.87 0.78
C GLY A 79 15.24 -11.86 1.57
N TYR A 80 14.73 -13.07 1.81
CA TYR A 80 15.44 -14.14 2.50
C TYR A 80 16.71 -14.61 1.74
N ILE A 81 16.58 -14.89 0.44
CA ILE A 81 17.71 -15.36 -0.39
C ILE A 81 18.80 -14.29 -0.48
N ALA A 82 18.41 -13.03 -0.69
CA ALA A 82 19.35 -11.92 -0.84
C ALA A 82 20.12 -11.60 0.45
N SER A 83 19.56 -11.96 1.61
CA SER A 83 20.15 -11.78 2.93
C SER A 83 20.72 -13.07 3.52
N ARG A 84 20.82 -14.18 2.76
CA ARG A 84 21.20 -15.51 3.29
C ARG A 84 22.52 -15.56 4.09
N LYS A 85 23.47 -14.67 3.78
CA LYS A 85 24.78 -14.57 4.44
C LYS A 85 24.77 -13.65 5.68
N GLU A 86 23.67 -12.95 5.91
CA GLU A 86 23.53 -12.00 7.02
C GLU A 86 23.13 -12.69 8.33
N ARG A 87 23.10 -11.91 9.42
CA ARG A 87 22.60 -12.38 10.71
C ARG A 87 21.07 -12.58 10.69
N PRO A 88 20.51 -13.48 11.51
CA PRO A 88 19.07 -13.81 11.56
C PRO A 88 18.13 -12.59 11.57
N ILE A 89 18.37 -11.64 12.48
CA ILE A 89 17.56 -10.40 12.59
C ILE A 89 17.57 -9.63 11.27
N LEU A 90 18.74 -9.49 10.63
CA LEU A 90 18.84 -8.75 9.37
C LEU A 90 18.14 -9.50 8.22
N LYS A 91 18.11 -10.83 8.24
CA LYS A 91 17.31 -11.61 7.28
C LYS A 91 15.82 -11.30 7.41
N GLY A 92 15.30 -11.32 8.65
CA GLY A 92 13.92 -10.93 8.94
C GLY A 92 13.62 -9.50 8.49
N THR A 93 14.54 -8.55 8.75
CA THR A 93 14.43 -7.17 8.27
C THR A 93 14.34 -7.09 6.74
N TYR A 94 15.13 -7.86 6.00
CA TYR A 94 15.05 -7.91 4.53
C TYR A 94 13.70 -8.46 4.05
N MET A 95 13.22 -9.55 4.65
CA MET A 95 11.93 -10.15 4.31
C MET A 95 10.78 -9.13 4.48
N ILE A 96 10.80 -8.37 5.58
CA ILE A 96 9.78 -7.35 5.88
C ILE A 96 9.85 -6.14 4.93
N ASN A 97 11.05 -5.68 4.58
CA ASN A 97 11.20 -4.43 3.81
C ASN A 97 11.19 -4.64 2.29
N VAL A 98 11.43 -5.85 1.79
CA VAL A 98 11.29 -6.15 0.36
C VAL A 98 9.82 -6.44 -0.01
N SER A 99 9.04 -6.97 0.93
CA SER A 99 7.60 -7.26 0.77
C SER A 99 6.70 -6.15 1.33
N GLY A 100 5.38 -6.33 1.25
CA GLY A 100 4.36 -5.40 1.74
C GLY A 100 4.20 -4.17 0.87
N TYR A 101 2.95 -3.82 0.56
CA TYR A 101 2.62 -2.68 -0.30
C TYR A 101 1.73 -1.69 0.46
N ASN A 102 2.05 -0.40 0.39
CA ASN A 102 1.23 0.63 1.04
C ASN A 102 0.11 1.10 0.09
N ILE A 103 -0.92 0.28 -0.09
CA ILE A 103 -1.94 0.53 -1.12
C ILE A 103 -2.96 1.57 -0.66
N GLY A 104 -3.71 1.30 0.41
CA GLY A 104 -4.82 2.16 0.84
C GLY A 104 -4.42 3.61 1.15
N ASN A 105 -3.25 3.80 1.74
CA ASN A 105 -2.77 5.13 2.13
C ASN A 105 -2.03 5.90 1.01
N PHE A 106 -1.54 5.21 -0.03
CA PHE A 106 -0.70 5.84 -1.05
C PHE A 106 -1.26 5.67 -2.46
N ILE A 107 -1.44 4.44 -2.96
CA ILE A 107 -1.84 4.20 -4.35
C ILE A 107 -3.30 4.55 -4.58
N LEU A 108 -4.16 4.24 -3.62
CA LEU A 108 -5.60 4.40 -3.80
C LEU A 108 -6.04 5.83 -4.13
N PRO A 109 -5.52 6.90 -3.49
CA PRO A 109 -5.78 8.27 -3.93
C PRO A 109 -5.52 8.55 -5.41
N PHE A 110 -4.45 7.99 -6.00
CA PHE A 110 -4.16 8.12 -7.43
C PHE A 110 -5.19 7.36 -8.26
N ILE A 111 -5.48 6.12 -7.89
CA ILE A 111 -6.46 5.30 -8.61
C ILE A 111 -7.86 5.90 -8.52
N GLN A 112 -8.25 6.44 -7.37
CA GLN A 112 -9.55 7.10 -7.21
C GLN A 112 -9.67 8.34 -8.11
N ALA A 113 -8.57 9.08 -8.32
CA ALA A 113 -8.57 10.27 -9.15
C ALA A 113 -8.58 9.96 -10.66
N PHE A 114 -7.89 8.91 -11.11
CA PHE A 114 -7.70 8.62 -12.53
C PHE A 114 -8.49 7.42 -13.06
N TYR A 115 -8.79 6.45 -12.20
CA TYR A 115 -9.48 5.20 -12.53
C TYR A 115 -10.58 4.87 -11.49
N PRO A 116 -11.59 5.74 -11.31
CA PRO A 116 -12.73 5.46 -10.44
C PRO A 116 -13.51 4.22 -10.92
N GLY A 117 -14.41 3.68 -10.09
CA GLY A 117 -15.16 2.49 -10.46
C GLY A 117 -14.34 1.20 -10.32
N MET A 118 -14.25 0.45 -11.42
CA MET A 118 -13.54 -0.84 -11.47
C MET A 118 -12.05 -0.73 -11.13
N GLY A 119 -11.40 0.40 -11.42
CA GLY A 119 -9.99 0.59 -11.11
C GLY A 119 -9.73 0.54 -9.60
N VAL A 120 -10.58 1.23 -8.82
CA VAL A 120 -10.59 1.13 -7.36
C VAL A 120 -10.84 -0.32 -6.94
N VAL A 121 -11.90 -0.97 -7.42
CA VAL A 121 -12.20 -2.36 -7.04
C VAL A 121 -11.02 -3.31 -7.28
N TYR A 122 -10.35 -3.21 -8.43
CA TYR A 122 -9.18 -4.03 -8.74
C TYR A 122 -8.01 -3.77 -7.80
N LEU A 123 -7.70 -2.50 -7.51
CA LEU A 123 -6.63 -2.15 -6.59
C LEU A 123 -6.89 -2.73 -5.20
N CYS A 124 -8.12 -2.58 -4.75
CA CYS A 124 -8.58 -3.02 -3.45
C CYS A 124 -8.61 -4.54 -3.32
N SER A 125 -8.95 -5.24 -4.41
CA SER A 125 -8.87 -6.70 -4.49
C SER A 125 -7.44 -7.18 -4.27
N PHE A 126 -6.46 -6.55 -4.92
CA PHE A 126 -5.06 -6.80 -4.63
C PHE A 126 -4.70 -6.48 -3.16
N ASP A 127 -5.21 -5.36 -2.63
CA ASP A 127 -4.93 -4.95 -1.26
C ASP A 127 -5.47 -5.90 -0.19
N ILE A 128 -6.60 -6.59 -0.45
CA ILE A 128 -7.11 -7.64 0.46
C ILE A 128 -6.05 -8.74 0.65
N GLY A 129 -5.47 -9.22 -0.45
CA GLY A 129 -4.41 -10.22 -0.42
C GLY A 129 -3.13 -9.70 0.26
N ASN A 130 -2.76 -8.46 -0.04
CA ASN A 130 -1.63 -7.78 0.59
C ASN A 130 -1.83 -7.57 2.09
N ALA A 131 -3.02 -7.17 2.53
CA ALA A 131 -3.36 -6.93 3.92
C ALA A 131 -3.31 -8.22 4.75
N LEU A 132 -3.77 -9.34 4.20
CA LEU A 132 -3.63 -10.66 4.85
C LEU A 132 -2.16 -10.95 5.21
N MET A 133 -1.25 -10.66 4.28
CA MET A 133 0.19 -10.81 4.50
C MET A 133 0.73 -9.78 5.50
N GLY A 134 0.32 -8.51 5.35
CA GLY A 134 0.74 -7.39 6.19
C GLY A 134 0.21 -7.39 7.62
N LEU A 135 -0.87 -8.12 7.92
CA LEU A 135 -1.48 -8.16 9.26
C LEU A 135 -0.89 -9.21 10.21
N GLY A 136 0.14 -9.93 9.77
CA GLY A 136 0.93 -10.75 10.68
C GLY A 136 1.71 -11.88 10.03
N ILE A 137 1.35 -12.35 8.84
CA ILE A 137 2.04 -13.48 8.19
C ILE A 137 3.48 -13.11 7.88
N THR A 138 3.71 -11.96 7.23
CA THR A 138 5.07 -11.48 6.93
C THR A 138 5.90 -11.30 8.20
N TYR A 139 5.29 -10.75 9.25
CA TYR A 139 5.93 -10.58 10.55
C TYR A 139 6.30 -11.93 11.16
N ALA A 140 5.37 -12.88 11.24
CA ALA A 140 5.60 -14.16 11.89
C ALA A 140 6.67 -14.99 11.17
N LEU A 141 6.70 -14.95 9.83
CA LEU A 141 7.76 -15.60 9.04
C LEU A 141 9.13 -14.94 9.30
N ALA A 142 9.18 -13.61 9.37
CA ALA A 142 10.41 -12.88 9.64
C ALA A 142 10.90 -13.07 11.08
N ASP A 143 9.98 -13.10 12.04
CA ASP A 143 10.26 -13.37 13.45
C ASP A 143 10.79 -14.79 13.64
N HIS A 144 10.17 -15.79 13.02
CA HIS A 144 10.69 -17.16 13.04
C HIS A 144 12.12 -17.26 12.51
N VAL A 145 12.45 -16.51 11.46
CA VAL A 145 13.83 -16.45 10.94
C VAL A 145 14.76 -15.69 11.88
N ALA A 146 14.29 -14.68 12.59
CA ALA A 146 15.09 -13.81 13.45
C ALA A 146 15.37 -14.40 14.84
N SER A 147 14.35 -14.98 15.48
CA SER A 147 14.36 -15.46 16.87
C SER A 147 14.24 -16.99 16.98
N GLY A 148 13.73 -17.67 15.94
CA GLY A 148 13.39 -19.09 16.00
C GLY A 148 12.00 -19.38 16.59
N GLU A 149 11.31 -18.36 17.11
CA GLU A 149 9.97 -18.49 17.70
C GLU A 149 8.88 -18.34 16.64
N ASN A 150 7.73 -19.02 16.85
CA ASN A 150 6.57 -18.88 15.99
C ASN A 150 5.51 -18.03 16.69
N SER A 151 5.43 -16.75 16.34
CA SER A 151 4.42 -15.81 16.82
C SER A 151 3.15 -15.75 15.95
N PHE A 152 2.96 -16.71 15.03
CA PHE A 152 1.79 -16.71 14.15
C PHE A 152 0.52 -17.15 14.88
N SER A 153 -0.50 -16.28 14.86
CA SER A 153 -1.85 -16.60 15.31
C SER A 153 -2.86 -16.22 14.23
N LEU A 154 -3.44 -17.24 13.57
CA LEU A 154 -4.46 -17.04 12.55
C LEU A 154 -5.68 -16.31 13.11
N GLN A 155 -6.06 -16.63 14.36
CA GLN A 155 -7.19 -15.99 15.04
C GLN A 155 -6.94 -14.48 15.22
N GLU A 156 -5.73 -14.08 15.60
CA GLU A 156 -5.39 -12.66 15.72
C GLU A 156 -5.34 -11.95 14.37
N THR A 157 -4.81 -12.60 13.32
CA THR A 157 -4.79 -12.03 11.97
C THR A 157 -6.21 -11.79 11.45
N LEU A 158 -7.10 -12.78 11.58
CA LEU A 158 -8.51 -12.63 11.20
C LEU A 158 -9.19 -11.54 12.05
N LYS A 159 -8.96 -11.53 13.36
CA LYS A 159 -9.51 -10.47 14.23
C LYS A 159 -9.07 -9.09 13.79
N LYS A 160 -7.80 -8.90 13.43
CA LYS A 160 -7.28 -7.61 12.94
C LYS A 160 -7.86 -7.23 11.57
N LEU A 161 -8.05 -8.19 10.66
CA LEU A 161 -8.72 -7.99 9.38
C LEU A 161 -10.15 -7.45 9.58
N PHE A 162 -10.98 -8.16 10.34
CA PHE A 162 -12.37 -7.78 10.63
C PHE A 162 -12.52 -6.64 11.67
N SER A 163 -11.41 -6.07 12.14
CA SER A 163 -11.42 -4.83 12.93
C SER A 163 -11.04 -3.62 12.08
N SER A 164 -10.70 -3.84 10.81
CA SER A 164 -10.29 -2.79 9.87
C SER A 164 -11.52 -2.30 9.11
N ILE A 165 -11.99 -1.10 9.43
CA ILE A 165 -13.17 -0.49 8.78
C ILE A 165 -13.07 -0.53 7.24
N PRO A 166 -11.93 -0.21 6.60
CA PRO A 166 -11.82 -0.32 5.14
C PRO A 166 -12.05 -1.74 4.62
N PHE A 167 -11.55 -2.75 5.34
CA PHE A 167 -11.75 -4.15 4.98
C PHE A 167 -13.23 -4.55 5.06
N ASP A 168 -13.90 -4.17 6.15
CA ASP A 168 -15.33 -4.46 6.34
C ASP A 168 -16.21 -3.77 5.29
N VAL A 169 -15.84 -2.54 4.89
CA VAL A 169 -16.52 -1.81 3.82
C VAL A 169 -16.37 -2.52 2.47
N TYR A 170 -15.21 -3.10 2.15
CA TYR A 170 -15.09 -3.95 0.96
C TYR A 170 -15.97 -5.18 1.03
N LEU A 171 -15.97 -5.87 2.16
CA LEU A 171 -16.82 -7.04 2.35
C LEU A 171 -18.29 -6.67 2.14
N LEU A 172 -18.72 -5.52 2.68
CA LEU A 172 -20.06 -5.00 2.48
C LEU A 172 -20.36 -4.70 1.02
N ILE A 173 -19.48 -3.98 0.31
CA ILE A 173 -19.62 -3.69 -1.12
C ILE A 173 -19.71 -4.99 -1.93
N PHE A 174 -18.86 -5.97 -1.62
CA PHE A 174 -18.82 -7.27 -2.26
C PHE A 174 -20.13 -8.05 -2.04
N LEU A 175 -20.65 -8.06 -0.81
CA LEU A 175 -21.95 -8.67 -0.49
C LEU A 175 -23.09 -7.97 -1.23
N MET A 176 -23.11 -6.63 -1.24
CA MET A 176 -24.09 -5.84 -1.98
C MET A 176 -24.05 -6.17 -3.48
N ALA A 177 -22.86 -6.32 -4.05
CA ALA A 177 -22.66 -6.73 -5.45
C ALA A 177 -23.21 -8.14 -5.74
N ILE A 178 -22.97 -9.13 -4.85
CA ILE A 178 -23.53 -10.50 -5.00
C ILE A 178 -25.05 -10.47 -5.03
N PHE A 179 -25.66 -9.72 -4.11
CA PHE A 179 -27.11 -9.64 -4.00
C PHE A 179 -27.73 -8.62 -4.95
N GLN A 180 -26.93 -8.00 -5.82
CA GLN A 180 -27.35 -6.95 -6.76
C GLN A 180 -28.08 -5.79 -6.05
N LEU A 181 -27.68 -5.51 -4.81
CA LEU A 181 -28.22 -4.42 -4.01
C LEU A 181 -27.42 -3.14 -4.28
N GLN A 182 -28.10 -2.02 -4.26
CA GLN A 182 -27.49 -0.70 -4.36
C GLN A 182 -27.66 0.05 -3.04
N PHE A 183 -26.69 0.89 -2.71
CA PHE A 183 -26.83 1.80 -1.58
C PHE A 183 -27.89 2.88 -1.89
N PRO A 184 -28.70 3.27 -0.90
CA PRO A 184 -29.62 4.39 -1.05
C PRO A 184 -28.88 5.66 -1.46
N SER A 185 -29.49 6.47 -2.34
CA SER A 185 -28.88 7.68 -2.89
C SER A 185 -28.41 8.67 -1.81
N PHE A 186 -29.16 8.82 -0.71
CA PHE A 186 -28.77 9.70 0.38
C PHE A 186 -27.46 9.28 1.07
N VAL A 187 -27.21 7.96 1.21
CA VAL A 187 -25.96 7.43 1.78
C VAL A 187 -24.80 7.76 0.84
N LEU A 188 -25.00 7.56 -0.46
CA LEU A 188 -24.00 7.87 -1.48
C LEU A 188 -23.68 9.36 -1.53
N SER A 189 -24.68 10.25 -1.39
CA SER A 189 -24.46 11.69 -1.35
C SER A 189 -23.58 12.11 -0.17
N ILE A 190 -23.87 11.61 1.04
CA ILE A 190 -23.05 11.87 2.23
C ILE A 190 -21.63 11.32 2.04
N ALA A 191 -21.51 10.07 1.60
CA ALA A 191 -20.23 9.41 1.37
C ALA A 191 -19.41 10.13 0.28
N THR A 192 -20.05 10.75 -0.72
CA THR A 192 -19.36 11.50 -1.77
C THR A 192 -18.68 12.73 -1.19
N THR A 193 -19.38 13.51 -0.36
CA THR A 193 -18.81 14.69 0.28
C THR A 193 -17.65 14.34 1.20
N ILE A 194 -17.80 13.30 2.03
CA ILE A 194 -16.75 12.87 2.96
C ILE A 194 -15.56 12.26 2.20
N GLY A 195 -15.85 11.40 1.22
CA GLY A 195 -14.85 10.70 0.40
C GLY A 195 -14.03 11.62 -0.49
N ALA A 196 -14.56 12.77 -0.90
CA ALA A 196 -13.83 13.77 -1.71
C ALA A 196 -12.58 14.30 -0.99
N GLY A 197 -12.55 14.32 0.35
CA GLY A 197 -11.38 14.74 1.13
C GLY A 197 -10.27 13.70 1.20
N ASN A 198 -10.52 12.45 0.80
CA ASN A 198 -9.63 11.32 1.03
C ASN A 198 -8.24 11.54 0.41
N SER A 199 -8.17 11.88 -0.87
CA SER A 199 -6.90 12.06 -1.57
C SER A 199 -6.07 13.20 -0.98
N PHE A 200 -6.71 14.31 -0.59
CA PHE A 200 -6.01 15.43 0.05
C PHE A 200 -5.38 15.01 1.39
N LEU A 201 -6.17 14.38 2.27
CA LEU A 201 -5.67 13.92 3.58
C LEU A 201 -4.56 12.89 3.45
N ALA A 202 -4.68 11.95 2.49
CA ALA A 202 -3.66 10.95 2.22
C ALA A 202 -2.34 11.59 1.76
N MET A 203 -2.38 12.53 0.83
CA MET A 203 -1.19 13.26 0.37
C MET A 203 -0.56 14.11 1.48
N MET A 204 -1.39 14.73 2.33
CA MET A 204 -0.90 15.44 3.53
C MET A 204 -0.17 14.48 4.48
N MET A 205 -0.77 13.34 4.78
CA MET A 205 -0.18 12.31 5.64
C MET A 205 1.17 11.83 5.09
N ILE A 206 1.26 11.54 3.80
CA ILE A 206 2.51 11.13 3.15
C ILE A 206 3.61 12.18 3.34
N GLY A 207 3.30 13.46 3.09
CA GLY A 207 4.27 14.56 3.30
C GLY A 207 4.73 14.69 4.75
N LEU A 208 3.85 14.43 5.72
CA LEU A 208 4.21 14.38 7.13
C LEU A 208 5.07 13.15 7.47
N MET A 209 4.88 12.00 6.81
CA MET A 209 5.66 10.78 7.04
C MET A 209 7.09 10.86 6.47
N LEU A 210 7.31 11.60 5.38
CA LEU A 210 8.60 11.66 4.69
C LEU A 210 9.75 12.12 5.59
N GLU A 211 10.73 11.27 5.84
CA GLU A 211 11.97 11.63 6.54
C GLU A 211 13.20 11.24 5.73
N VAL A 212 13.92 12.25 5.23
CA VAL A 212 15.18 12.03 4.53
C VAL A 212 16.31 12.17 5.54
N LYS A 213 16.61 11.06 6.24
CA LYS A 213 17.83 10.90 7.04
C LYS A 213 18.41 9.54 6.69
N VAL A 214 19.56 9.52 6.03
CA VAL A 214 20.27 8.28 5.70
C VAL A 214 21.53 8.24 6.54
N ALA A 215 21.63 7.28 7.46
CA ALA A 215 22.87 7.03 8.19
C ALA A 215 23.85 6.29 7.25
N SER A 216 25.07 6.82 7.08
CA SER A 216 26.04 6.29 6.11
C SER A 216 26.40 4.81 6.31
N HIS A 217 26.25 4.29 7.54
CA HIS A 217 26.58 2.91 7.86
C HIS A 217 25.53 1.88 7.40
N GLU A 218 24.28 2.29 7.15
CA GLU A 218 23.20 1.39 6.68
C GLU A 218 22.85 1.59 5.19
N ALA A 219 23.48 2.57 4.54
CA ALA A 219 23.15 2.99 3.18
C ALA A 219 23.21 1.83 2.17
N LEU A 220 24.17 0.92 2.30
CA LEU A 220 24.29 -0.25 1.42
C LEU A 220 23.06 -1.16 1.52
N HIS A 221 22.56 -1.42 2.73
CA HIS A 221 21.38 -2.26 2.92
C HIS A 221 20.11 -1.57 2.43
N VAL A 222 19.98 -0.25 2.66
CA VAL A 222 18.88 0.56 2.13
C VAL A 222 18.84 0.46 0.60
N ILE A 223 19.97 0.71 -0.08
CA ILE A 223 20.06 0.62 -1.54
C ILE A 223 19.72 -0.79 -2.02
N LYS A 224 20.29 -1.81 -1.38
CA LYS A 224 20.05 -3.21 -1.77
C LYS A 224 18.58 -3.58 -1.66
N ILE A 225 17.90 -3.19 -0.58
CA ILE A 225 16.46 -3.44 -0.41
C ILE A 225 15.64 -2.72 -1.49
N ILE A 226 15.94 -1.45 -1.76
CA ILE A 226 15.24 -0.67 -2.79
C ILE A 226 15.41 -1.34 -4.17
N VAL A 227 16.65 -1.70 -4.53
CA VAL A 227 16.94 -2.36 -5.82
C VAL A 227 16.23 -3.70 -5.92
N LEU A 228 16.29 -4.55 -4.89
CA LEU A 228 15.59 -5.83 -4.86
C LEU A 228 14.09 -5.64 -5.01
N ARG A 229 13.52 -4.65 -4.32
CA ARG A 229 12.11 -4.34 -4.37
C ARG A 229 11.68 -3.91 -5.77
N ILE A 230 12.36 -2.92 -6.36
CA ILE A 230 12.02 -2.40 -7.68
C ILE A 230 12.20 -3.48 -8.74
N ALA A 231 13.36 -4.15 -8.76
CA ALA A 231 13.63 -5.19 -9.75
C ALA A 231 12.67 -6.37 -9.62
N GLY A 232 12.40 -6.83 -8.39
CA GLY A 232 11.46 -7.91 -8.13
C GLY A 232 10.04 -7.55 -8.54
N ASN A 233 9.55 -6.37 -8.16
CA ASN A 233 8.20 -5.93 -8.52
C ASN A 233 8.04 -5.61 -10.01
N LEU A 234 9.07 -5.07 -10.68
CA LEU A 234 9.05 -4.90 -12.13
C LEU A 234 9.04 -6.24 -12.87
N LEU A 235 9.76 -7.24 -12.37
CA LEU A 235 9.71 -8.59 -12.93
C LEU A 235 8.32 -9.20 -12.73
N LEU A 236 7.75 -9.11 -11.52
CA LEU A 236 6.39 -9.57 -11.24
C LEU A 236 5.35 -8.85 -12.12
N ALA A 237 5.50 -7.54 -12.30
CA ALA A 237 4.65 -6.73 -13.18
C ALA A 237 4.75 -7.18 -14.64
N GLY A 238 5.97 -7.39 -15.16
CA GLY A 238 6.18 -7.88 -16.52
C GLY A 238 5.61 -9.28 -16.75
N VAL A 239 5.83 -10.19 -15.79
CA VAL A 239 5.28 -11.56 -15.82
C VAL A 239 3.75 -11.52 -15.79
N ALA A 240 3.15 -10.74 -14.88
CA ALA A 240 1.72 -10.60 -14.77
C ALA A 240 1.11 -9.99 -16.04
N PHE A 241 1.76 -8.99 -16.63
CA PHE A 241 1.30 -8.33 -17.85
C PHE A 241 1.29 -9.27 -19.06
N MET A 242 2.33 -10.11 -19.20
CA MET A 242 2.50 -11.00 -20.35
C MET A 242 1.71 -12.31 -20.23
N ILE A 243 1.68 -12.92 -19.04
CA ILE A 243 1.14 -14.27 -18.85
C ILE A 243 -0.35 -14.26 -18.49
N LEU A 244 -0.79 -13.30 -17.68
CA LEU A 244 -2.15 -13.35 -17.14
C LEU A 244 -3.17 -12.78 -18.13
N PRO A 245 -4.28 -13.49 -18.40
CA PRO A 245 -5.35 -13.05 -19.29
C PRO A 245 -6.29 -12.07 -18.57
N LEU A 246 -5.74 -10.98 -18.03
CA LEU A 246 -6.50 -9.94 -17.34
C LEU A 246 -6.94 -8.83 -18.31
N PRO A 247 -8.08 -8.17 -18.08
CA PRO A 247 -8.43 -6.94 -18.77
C PRO A 247 -7.32 -5.89 -18.66
N LEU A 248 -7.16 -5.05 -19.68
CA LEU A 248 -6.09 -4.03 -19.71
C LEU A 248 -6.10 -3.15 -18.45
N LEU A 249 -7.27 -2.66 -18.06
CA LEU A 249 -7.45 -1.88 -16.84
C LEU A 249 -6.90 -2.62 -15.59
N ALA A 250 -7.23 -3.91 -15.43
CA ALA A 250 -6.73 -4.69 -14.29
C ALA A 250 -5.20 -4.85 -14.31
N LYS A 251 -4.60 -4.97 -15.50
CA LYS A 251 -3.14 -5.00 -15.66
C LYS A 251 -2.49 -3.69 -15.25
N GLU A 252 -3.03 -2.55 -15.70
CA GLU A 252 -2.52 -1.21 -15.36
C GLU A 252 -2.58 -0.96 -13.84
N ILE A 253 -3.73 -1.29 -13.22
CA ILE A 253 -3.92 -1.20 -11.78
C ILE A 253 -2.95 -2.11 -11.02
N LEU A 254 -2.75 -3.34 -11.48
CA LEU A 254 -1.80 -4.27 -10.86
C LEU A 254 -0.36 -3.75 -10.93
N ILE A 255 0.07 -3.20 -12.07
CA ILE A 255 1.41 -2.60 -12.21
C ILE A 255 1.59 -1.44 -11.24
N MET A 256 0.59 -0.56 -11.13
CA MET A 256 0.60 0.55 -10.18
C MET A 256 0.66 0.04 -8.72
N ALA A 257 -0.09 -1.01 -8.39
CA ALA A 257 -0.07 -1.64 -7.07
C ALA A 257 1.30 -2.25 -6.72
N LEU A 258 1.95 -2.96 -7.66
CA LEU A 258 3.26 -3.57 -7.45
C LEU A 258 4.38 -2.52 -7.28
N LEU A 259 4.22 -1.33 -7.85
CA LEU A 259 5.13 -0.21 -7.68
C LEU A 259 4.79 0.71 -6.51
N ALA A 260 3.90 0.26 -5.61
CA ALA A 260 3.61 0.92 -4.35
C ALA A 260 4.82 0.96 -3.41
N PRO A 261 4.88 1.98 -2.54
CA PRO A 261 5.96 2.07 -1.56
C PRO A 261 5.83 0.97 -0.50
N LEU A 262 6.88 0.81 0.30
CA LEU A 262 6.90 -0.15 1.39
C LEU A 262 5.72 0.09 2.34
N SER A 263 5.23 -0.97 2.95
CA SER A 263 4.20 -0.88 3.97
C SER A 263 4.65 -0.01 5.14
N SER A 264 3.75 0.84 5.64
CA SER A 264 4.03 1.73 6.77
C SER A 264 4.33 0.99 8.08
N VAL A 265 3.86 -0.26 8.21
CA VAL A 265 4.09 -1.10 9.39
C VAL A 265 5.44 -1.82 9.37
N SER A 266 6.18 -1.80 8.25
CA SER A 266 7.45 -2.52 8.11
C SER A 266 8.47 -2.10 9.18
N ALA A 267 8.55 -0.80 9.51
CA ALA A 267 9.46 -0.32 10.56
C ALA A 267 9.07 -0.85 11.95
N VAL A 268 7.78 -0.91 12.26
CA VAL A 268 7.27 -1.44 13.55
C VAL A 268 7.57 -2.93 13.67
N PHE A 269 7.37 -3.69 12.59
CA PHE A 269 7.69 -5.13 12.57
C PHE A 269 9.19 -5.40 12.71
N CYS A 270 10.04 -4.59 12.07
CA CYS A 270 11.49 -4.69 12.25
C CYS A 270 11.90 -4.46 13.71
N GLN A 271 11.33 -3.45 14.37
CA GLN A 271 11.58 -3.20 15.79
C GLN A 271 11.13 -4.38 16.66
N LYS A 272 9.98 -4.98 16.37
CA LYS A 272 9.47 -6.14 17.12
C LYS A 272 10.36 -7.39 17.02
N ILE A 273 10.98 -7.63 15.86
CA ILE A 273 11.96 -8.73 15.69
C ILE A 273 13.37 -8.38 16.21
N GLY A 274 13.52 -7.26 16.92
CA GLY A 274 14.77 -6.85 17.56
C GLY A 274 15.73 -6.00 16.71
N TYR A 275 15.29 -5.48 15.56
CA TYR A 275 16.11 -4.55 14.76
C TYR A 275 16.02 -3.11 15.29
N SER A 276 17.15 -2.54 15.72
CA SER A 276 17.22 -1.21 16.33
C SER A 276 17.72 -0.09 15.42
N GLY A 277 17.97 -0.35 14.13
CA GLY A 277 18.50 0.62 13.18
C GLY A 277 17.42 1.46 12.47
N ASP A 278 17.86 2.51 11.77
CA ASP A 278 16.99 3.47 11.06
C ASP A 278 16.64 3.03 9.62
N MET A 279 17.31 1.98 9.13
CA MET A 279 17.18 1.46 7.77
C MET A 279 15.71 1.23 7.32
N PRO A 280 14.82 0.56 8.08
CA PRO A 280 13.43 0.38 7.67
C PRO A 280 12.67 1.70 7.44
N ALA A 281 12.87 2.69 8.32
CA ALA A 281 12.22 4.00 8.19
C ALA A 281 12.77 4.79 7.00
N THR A 282 14.09 4.71 6.79
CA THR A 282 14.81 5.34 5.68
C THR A 282 14.37 4.73 4.34
N THR A 283 14.37 3.41 4.23
CA THR A 283 13.92 2.67 3.04
C THR A 283 12.46 2.98 2.72
N ASN A 284 11.58 3.03 3.73
CA ASN A 284 10.19 3.42 3.51
C ASN A 284 10.08 4.83 2.90
N SER A 285 10.75 5.83 3.48
CA SER A 285 10.73 7.20 2.98
C SER A 285 11.26 7.33 1.55
N LEU A 286 12.37 6.66 1.23
CA LEU A 286 12.91 6.64 -0.13
C LEU A 286 11.99 5.92 -1.11
N SER A 287 11.34 4.84 -0.69
CA SER A 287 10.38 4.13 -1.55
C SER A 287 9.18 4.98 -1.88
N ILE A 288 8.70 5.82 -0.96
CA ILE A 288 7.62 6.78 -1.24
C ILE A 288 8.04 7.72 -2.37
N ILE A 289 9.25 8.29 -2.33
CA ILE A 289 9.74 9.18 -3.38
C ILE A 289 9.80 8.45 -4.73
N ILE A 290 10.35 7.24 -4.74
CA ILE A 290 10.44 6.42 -5.96
C ILE A 290 9.05 6.11 -6.50
N SER A 291 8.12 5.69 -5.65
CA SER A 291 6.75 5.40 -6.04
C SER A 291 5.99 6.62 -6.55
N ILE A 292 6.23 7.83 -6.02
CA ILE A 292 5.66 9.07 -6.59
C ILE A 292 6.11 9.25 -8.05
N ILE A 293 7.41 9.10 -8.31
CA ILE A 293 7.98 9.22 -9.66
C ILE A 293 7.43 8.12 -10.57
N SER A 294 7.39 6.87 -10.08
CA SER A 294 6.84 5.75 -10.82
C SER A 294 5.36 5.95 -11.14
N MET A 295 4.52 6.38 -10.19
CA MET A 295 3.11 6.65 -10.44
C MET A 295 2.93 7.74 -11.50
N PHE A 296 3.68 8.83 -11.40
CA PHE A 296 3.62 9.90 -12.41
C PHE A 296 3.94 9.38 -13.81
N ILE A 297 5.02 8.60 -13.97
CA ILE A 297 5.40 8.02 -15.26
C ILE A 297 4.33 7.05 -15.77
N LEU A 298 3.83 6.14 -14.94
CA LEU A 298 2.81 5.18 -15.33
C LEU A 298 1.51 5.87 -15.75
N LEU A 299 1.08 6.89 -15.03
CA LEU A 299 -0.12 7.66 -15.37
C LEU A 299 0.02 8.39 -16.70
N LEU A 300 1.22 8.89 -17.05
CA LEU A 300 1.47 9.47 -18.37
C LEU A 300 1.44 8.44 -19.50
N ILE A 301 1.76 7.18 -19.21
CA ILE A 301 1.76 6.10 -20.20
C ILE A 301 0.36 5.52 -20.38
N PHE A 302 -0.40 5.37 -19.30
CA PHE A 302 -1.70 4.68 -19.30
C PHE A 302 -2.91 5.61 -19.53
N VAL A 303 -2.80 6.92 -19.27
CA VAL A 303 -3.91 7.91 -19.39
C VAL A 303 -3.68 8.93 -20.51
#